data_AF-A0A9D1P9Q6-F1
#
_entry.id   AF-A0A9D1P9Q6-F1
#
_cell.length_a   1.000
_cell.length_b   1.000
_cell.length_c   1.000
_cell.angle_alpha   90.00
_cell.angle_beta   90.00
_cell.angle_gamma   90.00
#
_symmetry.space_group_name_H-M   'P 1'
#
loop_
_entity.id
_entity.type
_entity.pdbx_description
1 polymer ?
#
loop_
_entity_poly.entity_id
_entity_poly.type
_entity_poly.pdbx_seq_one_letter_code
_entity_poly.pdbx_strand_id
1 'polypeptide(L)' 'MQKNFKNFSDVRAICPFYLGLDAEGHVLRCESLIEHSALTVTFQSKVRCANYMRQYCHSFAYEKCPLYQALETKYQ' A
#
# COMPACT_ATOMS: atom_id res chain seq x y z
N MET A 1 -0.86 19.65 9.54
CA MET A 1 0.20 18.75 9.02
C MET A 1 0.28 17.54 9.94
N GLN A 2 -0.28 16.39 9.53
CA GLN A 2 -0.29 15.18 10.36
C GLN A 2 1.10 14.53 10.33
N LYS A 3 1.66 14.24 11.51
CA LYS A 3 2.95 13.56 11.67
C LYS A 3 2.81 12.13 11.14
N ASN A 4 3.38 11.85 9.97
CA ASN A 4 3.53 10.50 9.43
C ASN A 4 4.49 9.74 10.35
N PHE A 5 3.95 8.92 11.24
CA PHE A 5 4.76 7.93 11.96
C PHE A 5 5.21 6.90 10.93
N LYS A 6 6.52 6.86 10.64
CA LYS A 6 7.12 5.81 9.79
C LYS A 6 7.10 4.51 10.57
N ASN A 7 6.18 3.61 10.24
CA ASN A 7 6.18 2.26 10.76
C ASN A 7 7.32 1.47 10.10
N PHE A 8 7.88 0.47 10.80
CA PHE A 8 8.94 -0.39 10.24
C PHE A 8 8.52 -1.07 8.92
N SER A 9 7.23 -1.27 8.71
CA SER A 9 6.66 -1.78 7.46
C SER A 9 6.89 -0.81 6.29
N ASP A 10 6.76 0.50 6.50
CA ASP A 10 6.97 1.51 5.44
C ASP A 10 8.37 1.45 4.85
N VAL A 11 9.37 1.19 5.70
CA VAL A 11 10.79 1.14 5.30
C VAL A 11 11.08 -0.05 4.38
N ARG A 12 10.24 -1.09 4.39
CA ARG A 12 10.41 -2.31 3.60
C ARG A 12 9.56 -2.35 2.33
N ALA A 13 8.71 -1.35 2.10
CA ALA A 13 7.86 -1.29 0.92
C ALA A 13 8.69 -0.98 -0.33
N ILE A 14 8.64 -1.90 -1.31
CA ILE A 14 9.29 -1.76 -2.62
C ILE A 14 8.27 -1.55 -3.75
N CYS A 15 6.98 -1.73 -3.48
CA CYS A 15 5.92 -1.50 -4.46
C CYS A 15 5.88 0.00 -4.84
N PRO A 16 5.92 0.36 -6.14
CA PRO A 16 6.00 1.75 -6.58
C PRO A 16 4.73 2.56 -6.26
N PHE A 17 3.58 1.89 -6.14
CA PHE A 17 2.31 2.54 -5.84
C PHE A 17 2.01 2.63 -4.33
N TYR A 18 2.97 2.28 -3.47
CA TYR A 18 2.80 2.36 -2.01
C TYR A 18 2.93 3.80 -1.51
N LEU A 19 1.98 4.28 -0.71
CA LEU A 19 2.01 5.62 -0.11
C LEU A 19 2.17 5.61 1.42
N GLY A 20 1.77 4.53 2.10
CA GLY A 20 1.93 4.41 3.54
C GLY A 20 0.89 3.55 4.23
N LEU A 21 1.03 3.41 5.54
CA LEU A 21 0.03 2.86 6.44
C LEU A 21 -0.55 3.95 7.35
N ASP A 22 -1.74 3.69 7.90
CA ASP A 22 -2.22 4.42 9.06
C ASP A 22 -1.44 4.04 10.34
N ALA A 23 -1.65 4.82 11.40
CA ALA A 23 -0.95 4.62 12.68
C ALA A 23 -1.26 3.25 13.32
N GLU A 24 -2.45 2.70 13.07
CA GLU A 24 -2.90 1.42 13.63
C GLU A 24 -2.46 0.21 12.79
N GLY A 25 -2.02 0.44 11.55
CA GLY A 25 -1.62 -0.62 10.60
C GLY A 25 -2.81 -1.42 10.06
N HIS A 26 -3.99 -0.81 10.02
CA HIS A 26 -5.23 -1.38 9.48
C HIS A 26 -5.54 -0.89 8.08
N VAL A 27 -4.98 0.24 7.67
CA VAL A 27 -5.30 0.90 6.41
C VAL A 27 -4.03 1.07 5.59
N LEU A 28 -4.00 0.40 4.44
CA LEU A 28 -2.97 0.55 3.43
C LEU A 28 -3.37 1.68 2.47
N ARG A 29 -2.46 2.61 2.23
CA ARG A 29 -2.63 3.70 1.26
C ARG A 29 -1.76 3.40 0.04
N CYS A 30 -2.39 3.43 -1.12
CA CYS A 30 -1.77 3.31 -2.42
C CYS A 30 -2.08 4.52 -3.29
N GLU A 31 -1.31 4.70 -4.36
CA GLU A 31 -1.66 5.65 -5.42
C GLU A 31 -3.05 5.34 -5.98
N SER A 32 -3.73 6.37 -6.50
CA SER A 32 -5.04 6.24 -7.13
C SER A 32 -4.97 6.51 -8.64
N LEU A 33 -5.99 6.03 -9.34
CA LEU A 33 -6.23 6.35 -10.75
C LEU A 33 -6.46 7.85 -10.97
N ILE A 34 -7.07 8.53 -10.00
CA ILE A 34 -7.37 9.96 -10.07
C ILE A 34 -6.21 10.75 -9.45
N GLU A 35 -5.70 11.76 -10.16
CA GLU A 35 -4.65 12.65 -9.66
C GLU A 35 -5.03 13.28 -8.31
N HIS A 36 -4.03 13.46 -7.45
CA HIS A 36 -4.19 14.01 -6.10
C HIS A 36 -5.13 13.23 -5.15
N SER A 37 -5.49 12.00 -5.50
CA SER A 37 -6.23 11.09 -4.62
C SER A 37 -5.39 9.87 -4.24
N ALA A 38 -5.82 9.14 -3.21
CA ALA A 38 -5.19 7.92 -2.75
C ALA A 38 -6.23 6.81 -2.65
N LEU A 39 -5.85 5.61 -3.05
CA LEU A 39 -6.65 4.42 -2.82
C LEU A 39 -6.36 3.91 -1.41
N THR A 40 -7.41 3.66 -0.63
CA THR A 40 -7.29 3.11 0.72
C THR A 40 -7.89 1.72 0.79
N VAL A 41 -7.11 0.77 1.26
CA VAL A 41 -7.57 -0.59 1.54
C VAL A 41 -7.60 -0.83 3.03
N THR A 42 -8.80 -1.05 3.56
CA THR A 42 -9.02 -1.31 4.98
C THR A 42 -9.04 -2.81 5.24
N PHE A 43 -8.27 -3.25 6.21
CA PHE A 43 -8.19 -4.64 6.64
C PHE A 43 -8.88 -4.81 8.00
N GLN A 44 -9.49 -5.97 8.19
CA GLN A 44 -10.14 -6.35 9.46
C GLN A 44 -9.15 -6.38 10.64
N SER A 45 -7.86 -6.59 10.38
CA SER A 45 -6.84 -6.61 11.42
C SER A 45 -5.46 -6.26 10.88
N LYS A 46 -4.59 -5.78 11.77
CA LYS A 46 -3.21 -5.41 11.44
C LYS A 46 -2.39 -6.58 10.91
N VAL A 47 -2.73 -7.80 11.37
CA VAL A 47 -2.07 -9.03 10.92
C VAL A 47 -2.39 -9.30 9.45
N ARG A 48 -3.65 -9.12 9.03
CA ARG A 48 -4.03 -9.27 7.62
C ARG A 48 -3.38 -8.22 6.74
N CYS A 49 -3.33 -6.97 7.19
CA CYS A 49 -2.62 -5.90 6.47
C CYS A 49 -1.13 -6.23 6.33
N ALA A 50 -0.45 -6.60 7.43
CA ALA A 50 0.95 -6.96 7.42
C ALA A 50 1.27 -8.19 6.55
N ASN A 51 0.36 -9.17 6.47
CA ASN A 51 0.50 -10.33 5.59
C ASN A 51 0.35 -9.93 4.12
N TYR A 52 -0.66 -9.11 3.81
CA TYR A 52 -0.84 -8.55 2.47
C TYR A 52 0.39 -7.77 2.01
N MET A 53 0.93 -6.90 2.88
CA MET A 53 2.14 -6.15 2.58
C MET A 53 3.35 -7.04 2.42
N ARG A 54 3.53 -8.08 3.25
CA ARG A 54 4.62 -9.05 3.05
C ARG A 54 4.51 -9.78 1.71
N GLN A 55 3.30 -10.13 1.31
CA GLN A 55 3.06 -10.83 0.06
C GLN A 55 3.30 -9.93 -1.16
N TYR A 56 2.83 -8.69 -1.12
CA TYR A 56 2.80 -7.82 -2.30
C TYR A 56 3.66 -6.56 -2.19
N CYS A 57 3.68 -5.88 -1.06
CA CYS A 57 4.39 -4.60 -0.94
C CYS A 57 5.88 -4.76 -0.63
N HIS A 58 6.30 -5.86 0.03
CA HIS A 58 7.68 -6.11 0.47
C HIS A 58 8.39 -7.20 -0.34
N SER A 59 7.72 -7.78 -1.34
CA SER A 59 8.28 -8.83 -2.18
C SER A 59 8.34 -8.35 -3.61
N PHE A 60 9.22 -8.95 -4.42
CA PHE A 60 9.27 -8.70 -5.87
C PHE A 60 8.01 -9.22 -6.60
N ALA A 61 7.03 -9.78 -5.90
CA ALA A 61 5.73 -10.13 -6.46
C ALA A 61 4.72 -8.96 -6.41
N TYR A 62 5.18 -7.71 -6.25
CA TYR A 62 4.30 -6.54 -6.26
C TYR A 62 3.49 -6.41 -7.55
N GLU A 63 4.02 -6.89 -8.69
CA GLU A 63 3.33 -6.90 -9.99
C GLU A 63 2.07 -7.79 -10.00
N LYS A 64 2.00 -8.77 -9.09
CA LYS A 64 0.85 -9.67 -8.91
C LYS A 64 -0.20 -9.12 -7.95
N CYS A 65 0.05 -7.95 -7.37
CA CYS A 65 -0.92 -7.30 -6.50
C CYS A 65 -2.14 -6.85 -7.31
N PRO A 66 -3.37 -7.18 -6.92
CA PRO A 66 -4.56 -6.73 -7.63
C PRO A 66 -4.64 -5.20 -7.78
N LEU A 67 -4.15 -4.46 -6.78
CA LEU A 67 -4.10 -2.99 -6.84
C LEU A 67 -3.05 -2.50 -7.83
N TYR A 68 -1.89 -3.17 -7.88
CA TYR A 68 -0.85 -2.84 -8.85
C TYR A 68 -1.39 -3.03 -10.27
N GLN A 69 -1.99 -4.18 -10.55
CA GLN A 69 -2.55 -4.49 -11.88
C GLN A 69 -3.66 -3.50 -12.27
N ALA A 70 -4.49 -3.09 -11.31
CA ALA A 70 -5.51 -2.08 -11.54
C ALA A 70 -4.94 -0.67 -11.76
N LEU A 71 -3.75 -0.35 -11.24
CA LEU A 71 -3.10 0.95 -11.40
C LEU A 71 -2.17 1.00 -12.60
N GLU A 72 -1.58 -0.12 -13.00
CA GLU A 72 -0.71 -0.21 -14.19
C GLU A 72 -1.46 0.16 -15.47
N THR A 73 -2.76 -0.16 -15.54
CA THR A 73 -3.64 0.26 -16.65
C THR A 73 -3.79 1.77 -16.79
N LYS A 74 -3.46 2.57 -15.75
CA LYS A 74 -3.41 4.04 -15.83
C LYS A 74 -2.26 4.55 -16.71
N TYR A 75 -1.16 3.78 -16.74
CA TYR A 75 0.12 4.18 -17.32
C TYR A 75 0.45 3.46 -18.63
N GLN A 76 -0.44 2.57 -19.09
CA GLN A 76 -0.43 1.97 -20.43
C GLN A 76 -1.23 2.84 -21.41
#